data_AF-A0A928TY39-F1
#
_entry.id   AF-A0A928TY39-F1
#
_cell.length_a   1.000
_cell.length_b   1.000
_cell.length_c   1.000
_cell.angle_alpha   90.00
_cell.angle_beta   90.00
_cell.angle_gamma   90.00
#
_symmetry.space_group_name_H-M   'P 1'
#
loop_
_entity.id
_entity.type
_entity.pdbx_description
1 polymer ?
#
loop_
_entity_poly.entity_id
_entity_poly.type
_entity_poly.pdbx_seq_one_letter_code
_entity_poly.pdbx_strand_id
1 'polypeptide(L)'
;MPELSDLSDQISNSFNVTELQSLCFKLSIEYENLSGGTRIGKTISLVEYCTRHGLLPSLIAHCKELRPHLSWEFIADRQHYTEFSSDKDYPGDFFEVNLSFDDQGKLLGDRLTLRAMLEEAIFAAENQRQLVFGASFMPIDKLKEQIEAISRESSPEDRIKHVRLMRKLSNYNDKLNKVSRALPLLFLQPILGTFSTVNGLMTSIEGIGITVFGGMPDFVQGHALDVFREHWPQISAIIYIDEAEADEIAERAGLKSILSLLGHGWDLYLLPLETRLRKAIPAIVLEVNYQNERLDKELELLKVLNLDSWSIGLH
;
A
#
# COMPACT_ATOMS: atom_id res chain seq x y z
N MET A 1 5.24 8.04 -11.05
CA MET A 1 4.40 8.65 -9.99
C MET A 1 2.99 8.12 -10.19
N PRO A 2 2.60 7.03 -9.48
CA PRO A 2 1.32 6.36 -9.71
C PRO A 2 0.11 7.25 -9.34
N GLU A 3 0.24 8.15 -8.37
CA GLU A 3 -0.86 9.00 -7.90
C GLU A 3 -1.28 10.07 -8.94
N LEU A 4 -0.33 10.68 -9.66
CA LEU A 4 -0.68 11.61 -10.75
C LEU A 4 -1.37 10.89 -11.92
N SER A 5 -1.15 9.58 -12.07
CA SER A 5 -1.85 8.75 -13.06
C SER A 5 -3.34 8.73 -12.76
N ASP A 6 -3.73 8.44 -11.52
CA ASP A 6 -5.14 8.27 -11.12
C ASP A 6 -5.97 9.55 -11.39
N LEU A 7 -5.46 10.73 -11.03
CA LEU A 7 -6.13 12.00 -11.32
C LEU A 7 -6.18 12.29 -12.83
N SER A 8 -5.08 12.02 -13.54
CA SER A 8 -5.04 12.24 -14.99
C SER A 8 -6.01 11.31 -15.74
N ASP A 9 -6.15 10.08 -15.29
CA ASP A 9 -7.08 9.10 -15.85
C ASP A 9 -8.53 9.51 -15.58
N GLN A 10 -8.82 9.94 -14.36
CA GLN A 10 -10.15 10.43 -13.99
C GLN A 10 -10.56 11.66 -14.80
N ILE A 11 -9.67 12.65 -14.98
CA ILE A 11 -9.92 13.83 -15.82
C ILE A 11 -10.08 13.40 -17.29
N SER A 12 -9.19 12.54 -17.81
CA SER A 12 -9.23 12.09 -19.21
C SER A 12 -10.53 11.35 -19.55
N ASN A 13 -11.06 10.56 -18.61
CA ASN A 13 -12.30 9.82 -18.78
C ASN A 13 -13.55 10.69 -18.63
N SER A 14 -13.50 11.75 -17.81
CA SER A 14 -14.67 12.58 -17.47
C SER A 14 -14.84 13.80 -18.37
N PHE A 15 -13.79 14.20 -19.09
CA PHE A 15 -13.77 15.38 -19.94
C PHE A 15 -13.47 15.02 -21.39
N ASN A 16 -14.18 15.65 -22.32
CA ASN A 16 -13.80 15.64 -23.73
C ASN A 16 -12.75 16.73 -24.02
N VAL A 17 -12.23 16.77 -25.25
CA VAL A 17 -11.16 17.71 -25.65
C VAL A 17 -11.57 19.18 -25.48
N THR A 18 -12.79 19.54 -25.87
CA THR A 18 -13.30 20.91 -25.78
C THR A 18 -13.49 21.35 -24.33
N GLU A 19 -13.95 20.44 -23.47
CA GLU A 19 -14.08 20.72 -22.04
C GLU A 19 -12.72 20.84 -21.37
N LEU A 20 -11.73 20.03 -21.78
CA LEU A 20 -10.36 20.11 -21.28
C LEU A 20 -9.69 21.45 -21.67
N GLN A 21 -9.91 21.93 -22.89
CA GLN A 21 -9.49 23.28 -23.31
C GLN A 21 -10.14 24.37 -22.46
N SER A 22 -11.45 24.22 -22.18
CA SER A 22 -12.19 25.16 -21.34
C SER A 22 -11.68 25.17 -19.90
N LEU A 23 -11.31 24.00 -19.36
CA LEU A 23 -10.70 23.85 -18.05
C LEU A 23 -9.32 24.53 -17.98
N CYS A 24 -8.49 24.33 -19.01
CA CYS A 24 -7.19 25.01 -19.12
C CYS A 24 -7.36 26.54 -19.16
N PHE A 25 -8.33 27.02 -19.93
CA PHE A 25 -8.65 28.44 -20.01
C PHE A 25 -9.07 29.03 -18.66
N LYS A 26 -9.94 28.35 -17.90
CA LYS A 26 -10.34 28.78 -16.54
C LYS A 26 -9.14 28.89 -15.59
N LEU A 27 -8.17 28.00 -15.73
CA LEU A 27 -6.94 28.00 -14.94
C LEU A 27 -5.88 28.99 -15.47
N SER A 28 -6.19 29.76 -16.51
CA SER A 28 -5.23 30.63 -17.21
C SER A 28 -4.00 29.87 -17.75
N ILE A 29 -4.22 28.63 -18.22
CA ILE A 29 -3.22 27.77 -18.83
C ILE A 29 -3.50 27.68 -20.34
N GLU A 30 -2.51 27.97 -21.16
CA GLU A 30 -2.63 27.86 -22.61
C GLU A 30 -2.56 26.39 -23.03
N TYR A 31 -3.67 25.84 -23.52
CA TYR A 31 -3.81 24.42 -23.88
C TYR A 31 -2.76 23.95 -24.89
N GLU A 32 -2.38 24.80 -25.83
CA GLU A 32 -1.38 24.49 -26.86
C GLU A 32 0.02 24.27 -26.27
N ASN A 33 0.34 24.88 -25.13
CA ASN A 33 1.64 24.73 -24.47
C ASN A 33 1.77 23.43 -23.67
N LEU A 34 0.67 22.70 -23.45
CA LEU A 34 0.73 21.39 -22.81
C LEU A 34 1.33 20.36 -23.77
N SER A 35 2.17 19.48 -23.25
CA SER A 35 2.79 18.41 -24.04
C SER A 35 1.79 17.27 -24.35
N GLY A 36 2.06 16.50 -25.40
CA GLY A 36 1.22 15.38 -25.86
C GLY A 36 0.22 15.77 -26.95
N GLY A 37 0.10 14.91 -27.99
CA GLY A 37 -0.82 15.14 -29.12
C GLY A 37 -2.21 14.48 -28.95
N THR A 38 -2.41 13.72 -27.88
CA THR A 38 -3.67 13.04 -27.58
C THR A 38 -4.34 13.68 -26.36
N ARG A 39 -5.65 13.49 -26.21
CA ARG A 39 -6.40 13.95 -25.01
C ARG A 39 -5.73 13.47 -23.72
N ILE A 40 -5.39 12.19 -23.64
CA ILE A 40 -4.72 11.58 -22.48
C ILE A 40 -3.37 12.29 -22.23
N GLY A 41 -2.55 12.46 -23.26
CA GLY A 41 -1.26 13.14 -23.14
C GLY A 41 -1.39 14.58 -22.63
N LYS A 42 -2.37 15.33 -23.14
CA LYS A 42 -2.68 16.70 -22.69
C LYS A 42 -3.17 16.73 -21.23
N THR A 43 -3.98 15.75 -20.82
CA THR A 43 -4.45 15.65 -19.44
C THR A 43 -3.31 15.35 -18.46
N ILE A 44 -2.42 14.42 -18.80
CA ILE A 44 -1.22 14.13 -18.00
C ILE A 44 -0.36 15.39 -17.88
N SER A 45 -0.09 16.06 -19.01
CA SER A 45 0.71 17.28 -19.02
C SER A 45 0.04 18.43 -18.24
N LEU A 46 -1.29 18.52 -18.21
CA LEU A 46 -2.03 19.51 -17.42
C LEU A 46 -1.83 19.25 -15.92
N VAL A 47 -2.01 18.00 -15.48
CA VAL A 47 -1.84 17.62 -14.08
C VAL A 47 -0.40 17.91 -13.63
N GLU A 48 0.60 17.49 -14.40
CA GLU A 48 2.01 17.78 -14.10
C GLU A 48 2.33 19.27 -14.06
N TYR A 49 1.73 20.08 -14.95
CA TYR A 49 1.85 21.53 -14.92
C TYR A 49 1.25 22.10 -13.63
N CYS A 50 0.02 21.74 -13.30
CA CYS A 50 -0.65 22.22 -12.09
C CYS A 50 0.09 21.80 -10.82
N THR A 51 0.66 20.60 -10.76
CA THR A 51 1.50 20.15 -9.64
C THR A 51 2.75 21.01 -9.50
N ARG A 52 3.50 21.25 -10.59
CA ARG A 52 4.74 22.06 -10.54
C ARG A 52 4.51 23.52 -10.16
N HIS A 53 3.34 24.05 -10.46
CA HIS A 53 3.00 25.46 -10.23
C HIS A 53 2.09 25.69 -9.01
N GLY A 54 1.82 24.65 -8.20
CA GLY A 54 0.95 24.77 -7.02
C GLY A 54 -0.52 25.07 -7.35
N LEU A 55 -0.96 24.82 -8.58
CA LEU A 55 -2.32 25.05 -9.07
C LEU A 55 -3.23 23.82 -8.95
N LEU A 56 -2.72 22.73 -8.38
CA LEU A 56 -3.46 21.47 -8.23
C LEU A 56 -4.78 21.63 -7.46
N PRO A 57 -4.86 22.41 -6.35
CA PRO A 57 -6.12 22.65 -5.66
C PRO A 57 -7.15 23.37 -6.54
N SER A 58 -6.72 24.35 -7.34
CA SER A 58 -7.59 25.08 -8.27
C SER A 58 -8.11 24.19 -9.39
N LEU A 59 -7.27 23.31 -9.92
CA LEU A 59 -7.68 22.30 -10.92
C LEU A 59 -8.77 21.39 -10.35
N ILE A 60 -8.57 20.86 -9.14
CA ILE A 60 -9.54 20.00 -8.46
C ILE A 60 -10.85 20.74 -8.18
N ALA A 61 -10.79 21.99 -7.69
CA ALA A 61 -11.97 22.80 -7.42
C ALA A 61 -12.83 22.99 -8.67
N HIS A 62 -12.22 23.29 -9.82
CA HIS A 62 -12.96 23.39 -11.08
C HIS A 62 -13.48 22.05 -11.59
N CYS A 63 -12.76 20.95 -11.36
CA CYS A 63 -13.27 19.62 -11.68
C CYS A 63 -14.53 19.28 -10.84
N LYS A 64 -14.50 19.58 -9.53
CA LYS A 64 -15.65 19.43 -8.62
C LYS A 64 -16.85 20.27 -9.06
N GLU A 65 -16.61 21.52 -9.43
CA GLU A 65 -17.66 22.42 -9.93
C GLU A 65 -18.32 21.89 -11.21
N LEU A 66 -17.52 21.41 -12.17
CA LEU A 66 -18.01 20.93 -13.46
C LEU A 66 -18.62 19.52 -13.40
N ARG A 67 -18.23 18.71 -12.43
CA ARG A 67 -18.68 17.32 -12.23
C ARG A 67 -18.88 17.03 -10.73
N PRO A 68 -19.90 17.60 -10.08
CA PRO A 68 -20.11 17.47 -8.64
C PRO A 68 -20.50 16.06 -8.19
N HIS A 69 -20.92 15.20 -9.13
CA HIS A 69 -21.29 13.81 -8.87
C HIS A 69 -20.10 12.84 -8.85
N LEU A 70 -18.91 13.30 -9.25
CA LEU A 70 -17.68 12.49 -9.21
C LEU A 70 -16.90 12.86 -7.94
N SER A 71 -16.38 11.84 -7.24
CA SER A 71 -15.47 12.08 -6.11
C SER A 71 -14.11 12.50 -6.66
N TRP A 72 -13.76 13.77 -6.49
CA TRP A 72 -12.45 14.34 -6.84
C TRP A 72 -11.52 14.42 -5.64
N GLU A 73 -11.70 13.53 -4.65
CA GLU A 73 -10.83 13.44 -3.48
C GLU A 73 -9.47 12.89 -3.89
N PHE A 74 -8.58 13.81 -4.20
CA PHE A 74 -7.19 13.51 -4.46
C PHE A 74 -6.40 13.67 -3.17
N ILE A 75 -5.57 12.67 -2.84
CA ILE A 75 -4.61 12.71 -1.72
C ILE A 75 -3.43 13.60 -2.15
N ALA A 76 -3.70 14.88 -2.45
CA ALA A 76 -2.64 15.88 -2.60
C ALA A 76 -2.25 16.35 -1.20
N ASP A 77 -1.06 15.90 -0.78
CA ASP A 77 -0.21 16.56 0.20
C ASP A 77 -0.28 16.09 1.68
N ARG A 78 0.58 15.12 2.01
CA ARG A 78 1.06 14.82 3.37
C ARG A 78 2.37 15.55 3.72
N GLN A 79 2.93 16.38 2.84
CA GLN A 79 4.21 17.04 3.10
C GLN A 79 4.08 18.51 3.54
N HIS A 80 2.88 19.09 3.53
CA HIS A 80 2.66 20.46 4.03
C HIS A 80 1.61 20.63 5.17
N TYR A 81 1.08 19.55 5.75
CA TYR A 81 0.14 19.65 6.89
C TYR A 81 0.77 19.58 8.29
N THR A 82 2.10 19.58 8.41
CA THR A 82 2.78 19.56 9.74
C THR A 82 3.00 20.94 10.36
N GLU A 83 2.66 22.04 9.67
CA GLU A 83 2.78 23.39 10.23
C GLU A 83 1.48 24.17 9.98
N PHE A 84 0.84 24.65 11.05
CA PHE A 84 -0.41 25.45 11.10
C PHE A 84 -1.76 24.70 11.08
N SER A 85 -2.17 24.20 12.24
CA SER A 85 -3.28 24.84 12.97
C SER A 85 -3.27 24.37 14.43
N SER A 86 -2.84 25.26 15.33
CA SER A 86 -2.97 25.09 16.78
C SER A 86 -4.35 25.51 17.30
N ASP A 87 -5.31 25.79 16.42
CA ASP A 87 -6.67 26.09 16.83
C ASP A 87 -7.44 24.79 17.11
N LYS A 88 -7.32 24.41 18.37
CA LYS A 88 -8.23 23.54 19.10
C LYS A 88 -9.63 24.13 18.97
N ASP A 89 -10.49 23.48 18.20
CA ASP A 89 -11.79 23.03 18.72
C ASP A 89 -12.54 22.19 17.68
N TYR A 90 -12.44 20.89 17.92
CA TYR A 90 -13.08 19.74 17.28
C TYR A 90 -12.41 19.12 16.05
N PRO A 91 -12.28 17.78 16.12
CA PRO A 91 -11.23 17.02 15.49
C PRO A 91 -11.62 16.67 14.05
N GLY A 92 -10.65 16.66 13.15
CA GLY A 92 -10.87 16.18 11.79
C GLY A 92 -11.53 14.80 11.76
N ASP A 93 -12.38 14.59 10.75
CA ASP A 93 -13.16 13.37 10.50
C ASP A 93 -12.29 12.10 10.30
N PHE A 94 -10.98 12.22 10.35
CA PHE A 94 -10.03 11.14 10.17
C PHE A 94 -9.07 10.96 11.36
N PHE A 95 -8.58 9.74 11.53
CA PHE A 95 -7.52 9.37 12.44
C PHE A 95 -6.29 8.94 11.63
N GLU A 96 -5.16 9.59 11.89
CA GLU A 96 -3.92 9.35 11.15
C GLU A 96 -3.04 8.32 11.86
N VAL A 97 -2.57 7.33 11.10
CA VAL A 97 -1.68 6.27 11.58
C VAL A 97 -0.38 6.34 10.81
N ASN A 98 0.70 6.75 11.48
CA ASN A 98 2.02 6.89 10.87
C ASN A 98 2.97 5.80 11.37
N LEU A 99 3.32 4.87 10.49
CA LEU A 99 4.20 3.74 10.78
C LEU A 99 5.55 3.94 10.12
N SER A 100 6.63 3.53 10.79
CA SER A 100 7.98 3.63 10.26
C SER A 100 8.62 2.26 10.25
N PHE A 101 9.37 1.93 9.20
CA PHE A 101 10.00 0.63 9.01
C PHE A 101 11.52 0.74 8.90
N ASP A 102 12.23 -0.20 9.51
CA ASP A 102 13.69 -0.37 9.37
C ASP A 102 14.05 -1.05 8.05
N ASP A 103 15.33 -1.27 7.78
CA ASP A 103 15.79 -1.90 6.53
C ASP A 103 15.42 -3.38 6.36
N GLN A 104 14.98 -4.04 7.44
CA GLN A 104 14.44 -5.41 7.45
C GLN A 104 12.91 -5.42 7.39
N GLY A 105 12.27 -4.25 7.35
CA GLY A 105 10.82 -4.12 7.37
C GLY A 105 10.17 -4.35 8.74
N LYS A 106 10.94 -4.26 9.84
CA LYS A 106 10.37 -4.25 11.20
C LYS A 106 9.86 -2.87 11.56
N LEU A 107 8.86 -2.81 12.43
CA LEU A 107 8.35 -1.54 12.93
C LEU A 107 9.38 -0.82 13.80
N LEU A 108 9.56 0.46 13.53
CA LEU A 108 10.35 1.39 14.34
C LEU A 108 9.43 2.16 15.29
N GLY A 109 9.88 2.33 16.52
CA GLY A 109 9.18 3.07 17.55
C GLY A 109 9.15 2.35 18.89
N ASP A 110 8.76 3.06 19.93
CA ASP A 110 8.49 2.45 21.23
C ASP A 110 7.25 1.55 21.13
N ARG A 111 7.32 0.33 21.69
CA ARG A 111 6.23 -0.65 21.59
C ARG A 111 4.95 -0.18 22.27
N LEU A 112 5.04 0.58 23.37
CA LEU A 112 3.86 1.08 24.07
C LEU A 112 3.19 2.19 23.25
N THR A 113 3.97 3.09 22.66
CA THR A 113 3.47 4.13 21.73
C THR A 113 2.79 3.51 20.50
N LEU A 114 3.44 2.55 19.84
CA LEU A 114 2.86 1.86 18.68
C LEU A 114 1.55 1.15 19.04
N ARG A 115 1.53 0.47 20.19
CA ARG A 115 0.31 -0.18 20.68
C ARG A 115 -0.81 0.83 20.91
N ALA A 116 -0.55 1.92 21.63
CA ALA A 116 -1.58 2.94 21.91
C ALA A 116 -2.17 3.52 20.62
N MET A 117 -1.31 3.88 19.66
CA MET A 117 -1.75 4.38 18.35
C MET A 117 -2.64 3.37 17.61
N LEU A 118 -2.30 2.08 17.65
CA LEU A 118 -3.09 1.05 16.99
C LEU A 118 -4.40 0.73 17.72
N GLU A 119 -4.45 0.78 19.05
CA GLU A 119 -5.70 0.70 19.82
C GLU A 119 -6.65 1.85 19.43
N GLU A 120 -6.13 3.08 19.31
CA GLU A 120 -6.90 4.24 18.86
C GLU A 120 -7.38 4.09 17.41
N ALA A 121 -6.55 3.54 16.53
CA ALA A 121 -6.93 3.25 15.14
C ALA A 121 -8.03 2.19 15.04
N ILE A 122 -7.97 1.14 15.87
CA ILE A 122 -9.03 0.12 15.95
C ILE A 122 -10.32 0.76 16.42
N PHE A 123 -10.27 1.53 17.52
CA PHE A 123 -11.44 2.24 18.03
C PHE A 123 -12.04 3.17 16.96
N ALA A 124 -11.21 3.90 16.22
CA ALA A 124 -11.66 4.73 15.12
C ALA A 124 -12.34 3.92 14.00
N ALA A 125 -11.75 2.78 13.58
CA ALA A 125 -12.34 1.88 12.58
C ALA A 125 -13.70 1.30 13.03
N GLU A 126 -13.80 0.84 14.28
CA GLU A 126 -15.04 0.29 14.86
C GLU A 126 -16.17 1.33 14.90
N ASN A 127 -15.82 2.60 15.05
CA ASN A 127 -16.75 3.72 15.03
C ASN A 127 -16.90 4.37 13.64
N GLN A 128 -16.49 3.67 12.58
CA GLN A 128 -16.61 4.11 11.17
C GLN A 128 -15.94 5.47 10.89
N ARG A 129 -14.92 5.83 11.67
CA ARG A 129 -14.10 7.02 11.39
C ARG A 129 -13.11 6.71 10.29
N GLN A 130 -12.83 7.69 9.45
CA GLN A 130 -11.88 7.51 8.36
C GLN A 130 -10.47 7.30 8.93
N LEU A 131 -9.76 6.28 8.45
CA LEU A 131 -8.37 6.06 8.79
C LEU A 131 -7.46 6.51 7.64
N VAL A 132 -6.39 7.23 7.97
CA VAL A 132 -5.40 7.70 7.01
C VAL A 132 -4.05 7.12 7.39
N PHE A 133 -3.53 6.19 6.56
CA PHE A 133 -2.29 5.48 6.85
C PHE A 133 -1.08 6.07 6.14
N GLY A 134 -0.12 6.58 6.91
CA GLY A 134 1.23 6.91 6.47
C GLY A 134 2.22 5.80 6.80
N ALA A 135 3.13 5.56 5.87
CA ALA A 135 4.28 4.70 6.09
C ALA A 135 5.57 5.47 5.73
N SER A 136 6.63 5.25 6.50
CA SER A 136 7.99 5.69 6.17
C SER A 136 8.94 4.49 6.17
N PHE A 137 10.02 4.57 5.41
CA PHE A 137 11.03 3.51 5.34
C PHE A 137 12.42 4.14 5.43
N MET A 138 13.10 3.92 6.57
CA MET A 138 14.34 4.62 6.95
C MET A 138 15.42 4.63 5.84
N PRO A 139 15.63 3.56 5.04
CA PRO A 139 16.61 3.59 3.96
C PRO A 139 16.35 4.62 2.86
N ILE A 140 15.12 5.14 2.70
CA ILE A 140 14.81 6.18 1.71
C ILE A 140 15.55 7.48 2.02
N ASP A 141 15.51 7.94 3.26
CA ASP A 141 16.10 9.23 3.63
C ASP A 141 17.62 9.20 3.48
N LYS A 142 18.26 8.11 3.93
CA LYS A 142 19.69 7.87 3.72
C LYS A 142 20.08 7.85 2.24
N LEU A 143 19.20 7.33 1.36
CA LEU A 143 19.45 7.34 -0.09
C LEU A 143 19.30 8.73 -0.70
N LYS A 144 18.31 9.52 -0.25
CA LYS A 144 18.12 10.90 -0.69
C LYS A 144 19.35 11.74 -0.36
N GLU A 145 19.85 11.64 0.87
CA GLU A 145 21.10 12.30 1.30
C GLU A 145 22.29 11.90 0.41
N GLN A 146 22.44 10.60 0.10
CA GLN A 146 23.51 10.11 -0.79
C GLN A 146 23.38 10.62 -2.22
N ILE A 147 22.16 10.79 -2.72
CA ILE A 147 21.88 11.32 -4.06
C ILE A 147 22.23 12.81 -4.11
N GLU A 148 21.81 13.58 -3.11
CA GLU A 148 22.09 15.02 -3.00
C GLU A 148 23.58 15.33 -2.85
N ALA A 149 24.33 14.45 -2.19
CA ALA A 149 25.78 14.58 -2.06
C ALA A 149 26.54 14.41 -3.39
N ILE A 150 25.93 13.82 -4.42
CA ILE A 150 26.55 13.66 -5.75
C ILE A 150 26.26 14.91 -6.58
N SER A 151 27.29 15.73 -6.84
CA SER A 151 27.18 16.94 -7.67
C SER A 151 26.65 16.65 -9.08
N ARG A 152 25.99 17.63 -9.70
CA ARG A 152 25.53 17.53 -11.11
C ARG A 152 26.65 17.68 -12.14
N GLU A 153 27.78 18.29 -11.76
CA GLU A 153 28.97 18.46 -12.61
C GLU A 153 29.99 17.31 -12.44
N SER A 154 29.49 16.11 -12.20
CA SER A 154 30.29 15.01 -11.69
C SER A 154 30.86 14.09 -12.79
N SER A 155 31.86 13.29 -12.41
CA SER A 155 32.56 12.35 -13.30
C SER A 155 31.59 11.35 -13.96
N PRO A 156 31.96 10.70 -15.08
CA PRO A 156 31.19 9.57 -15.63
C PRO A 156 30.82 8.52 -14.57
N GLU A 157 31.73 8.19 -13.65
CA GLU A 157 31.54 7.23 -12.57
C GLU A 157 30.47 7.70 -11.57
N ASP A 158 30.51 8.97 -11.16
CA ASP A 158 29.53 9.56 -10.26
C ASP A 158 28.13 9.60 -10.90
N ARG A 159 28.04 9.90 -12.20
CA ARG A 159 26.77 9.84 -12.94
C ARG A 159 26.20 8.43 -12.96
N ILE A 160 27.04 7.40 -13.16
CA ILE A 160 26.62 5.99 -13.09
C ILE A 160 26.13 5.65 -11.67
N LYS A 161 26.86 6.07 -10.63
CA LYS A 161 26.48 5.87 -9.23
C LYS A 161 25.14 6.56 -8.91
N HIS A 162 24.97 7.81 -9.31
CA HIS A 162 23.73 8.57 -9.13
C HIS A 162 22.53 7.86 -9.76
N VAL A 163 22.65 7.39 -11.02
CA VAL A 163 21.59 6.64 -11.69
C VAL A 163 21.26 5.34 -10.94
N ARG A 164 22.26 4.62 -10.41
CA ARG A 164 22.01 3.41 -9.59
C ARG A 164 21.24 3.75 -8.30
N LEU A 165 21.62 4.82 -7.60
CA LEU A 165 20.93 5.27 -6.38
C LEU A 165 19.49 5.71 -6.68
N MET A 166 19.27 6.47 -7.76
CA MET A 166 17.92 6.88 -8.20
C MET A 166 17.02 5.68 -8.51
N ARG A 167 17.54 4.65 -9.19
CA ARG A 167 16.80 3.40 -9.42
C ARG A 167 16.46 2.69 -8.11
N LYS A 168 17.39 2.64 -7.17
CA LYS A 168 17.17 2.06 -5.84
C LYS A 168 16.11 2.83 -5.05
N LEU A 169 16.16 4.16 -5.07
CA LEU A 169 15.16 5.04 -4.45
C LEU A 169 13.76 4.83 -5.07
N SER A 170 13.67 4.76 -6.39
CA SER A 170 12.40 4.46 -7.08
C SER A 170 11.81 3.14 -6.60
N ASN A 171 12.61 2.07 -6.57
CA ASN A 171 12.18 0.76 -6.10
C ASN A 171 11.73 0.79 -4.63
N TYR A 172 12.40 1.56 -3.76
CA TYR A 172 11.97 1.73 -2.37
C TYR A 172 10.67 2.52 -2.24
N ASN A 173 10.45 3.55 -3.05
CA ASN A 173 9.18 4.27 -3.08
C ASN A 173 8.04 3.37 -3.57
N ASP A 174 8.28 2.54 -4.59
CA ASP A 174 7.28 1.58 -5.07
C ASP A 174 6.91 0.56 -3.99
N LYS A 175 7.92 0.06 -3.25
CA LYS A 175 7.71 -0.79 -2.07
C LYS A 175 6.91 -0.08 -0.97
N LEU A 176 7.28 1.16 -0.64
CA LEU A 176 6.58 1.95 0.37
C LEU A 176 5.11 2.17 -0.01
N ASN A 177 4.83 2.48 -1.27
CA ASN A 177 3.48 2.63 -1.78
C ASN A 177 2.66 1.33 -1.65
N LYS A 178 3.28 0.16 -1.90
CA LYS A 178 2.63 -1.14 -1.68
C LYS A 178 2.22 -1.34 -0.22
N VAL A 179 3.10 -1.01 0.73
CA VAL A 179 2.79 -1.09 2.16
C VAL A 179 1.68 -0.12 2.54
N SER A 180 1.79 1.15 2.13
CA SER A 180 0.78 2.18 2.43
C SER A 180 -0.61 1.81 1.94
N ARG A 181 -0.73 1.18 0.76
CA ARG A 181 -2.02 0.71 0.22
C ARG A 181 -2.53 -0.57 0.90
N ALA A 182 -1.64 -1.44 1.37
CA ALA A 182 -1.99 -2.68 2.05
C ALA A 182 -2.46 -2.48 3.51
N LEU A 183 -1.88 -1.51 4.23
CA LEU A 183 -2.19 -1.27 5.65
C LEU A 183 -3.68 -1.06 5.95
N PRO A 184 -4.44 -0.23 5.21
CA PRO A 184 -5.88 -0.05 5.43
C PRO A 184 -6.67 -1.37 5.39
N LEU A 185 -6.24 -2.35 4.59
CA LEU A 185 -6.95 -3.62 4.44
C LEU A 185 -6.95 -4.46 5.73
N LEU A 186 -5.95 -4.28 6.61
CA LEU A 186 -5.92 -4.93 7.92
C LEU A 186 -7.00 -4.41 8.88
N PHE A 187 -7.54 -3.22 8.61
CA PHE A 187 -8.57 -2.58 9.43
C PHE A 187 -9.98 -2.76 8.87
N LEU A 188 -10.11 -3.39 7.70
CA LEU A 188 -11.41 -3.80 7.18
C LEU A 188 -11.91 -5.03 7.94
N GLN A 189 -13.19 -5.06 8.26
CA GLN A 189 -13.87 -6.33 8.54
C GLN A 189 -13.91 -7.11 7.22
N PRO A 190 -13.52 -8.39 7.15
CA PRO A 190 -13.41 -9.34 8.27
C PRO A 190 -12.00 -9.52 8.85
N ILE A 191 -10.94 -8.94 8.25
CA ILE A 191 -9.56 -9.14 8.72
C ILE A 191 -9.37 -8.63 10.13
N LEU A 192 -9.89 -7.43 10.45
CA LEU A 192 -9.73 -6.84 11.76
C LEU A 192 -10.26 -7.76 12.88
N GLY A 193 -11.37 -8.46 12.62
CA GLY A 193 -11.95 -9.43 13.57
C GLY A 193 -11.10 -10.68 13.81
N THR A 194 -10.07 -10.94 13.00
CA THR A 194 -9.16 -12.07 13.17
C THR A 194 -8.10 -11.84 14.25
N PHE A 195 -7.86 -10.57 14.61
CA PHE A 195 -6.90 -10.19 15.63
C PHE A 195 -7.56 -10.22 17.01
N SER A 196 -7.17 -11.17 17.85
CA SER A 196 -7.61 -11.23 19.25
C SER A 196 -6.97 -10.16 20.14
N THR A 197 -5.85 -9.56 19.69
CA THR A 197 -5.09 -8.55 20.41
C THR A 197 -4.39 -7.61 19.43
N VAL A 198 -4.08 -6.38 19.88
CA VAL A 198 -3.28 -5.42 19.10
C VAL A 198 -1.88 -5.94 18.78
N ASN A 199 -1.32 -6.82 19.61
CA ASN A 199 -0.05 -7.47 19.30
C ASN A 199 -0.14 -8.33 18.03
N GLY A 200 -1.26 -9.04 17.81
CA GLY A 200 -1.45 -9.81 16.58
C GLY A 200 -1.56 -8.93 15.33
N LEU A 201 -2.21 -7.78 15.46
CA LEU A 201 -2.23 -6.76 14.40
C LEU A 201 -0.82 -6.20 14.14
N MET A 202 -0.06 -5.85 15.18
CA MET A 202 1.33 -5.41 15.05
C MET A 202 2.20 -6.46 14.35
N THR A 203 2.10 -7.74 14.73
CA THR A 203 2.81 -8.85 14.09
C THR A 203 2.48 -8.93 12.60
N SER A 204 1.23 -8.69 12.22
CA SER A 204 0.79 -8.69 10.82
C SER A 204 1.30 -7.48 10.04
N ILE A 205 1.29 -6.29 10.65
CA ILE A 205 1.89 -5.08 10.08
C ILE A 205 3.39 -5.28 9.84
N GLU A 206 4.12 -5.84 10.81
CA GLU A 206 5.53 -6.20 10.65
C GLU A 206 5.71 -7.26 9.56
N GLY A 207 4.81 -8.25 9.47
CA GLY A 207 4.81 -9.24 8.40
C GLY A 207 4.69 -8.63 7.00
N ILE A 208 3.85 -7.61 6.82
CA ILE A 208 3.76 -6.82 5.58
C ILE A 208 5.10 -6.14 5.31
N GLY A 209 5.65 -5.45 6.31
CA GLY A 209 6.93 -4.76 6.20
C GLY A 209 8.07 -5.70 5.81
N ILE A 210 8.22 -6.84 6.50
CA ILE A 210 9.24 -7.86 6.22
C ILE A 210 9.09 -8.40 4.80
N THR A 211 7.87 -8.76 4.39
CA THR A 211 7.60 -9.32 3.06
C THR A 211 7.97 -8.33 1.94
N VAL A 212 7.69 -7.04 2.15
CA VAL A 212 7.95 -6.02 1.12
C VAL A 212 9.39 -5.52 1.15
N PHE A 213 9.95 -5.26 2.33
CA PHE A 213 11.25 -4.60 2.50
C PHE A 213 12.40 -5.57 2.72
N GLY A 214 12.22 -6.60 3.56
CA GLY A 214 13.28 -7.51 4.03
C GLY A 214 13.94 -8.37 2.95
N GLY A 215 13.41 -8.34 1.73
CA GLY A 215 13.83 -9.25 0.66
C GLY A 215 13.28 -10.65 0.89
N MET A 216 13.49 -11.55 -0.08
CA MET A 216 13.37 -12.96 0.28
C MET A 216 14.47 -13.22 1.31
N PRO A 217 14.13 -13.73 2.50
CA PRO A 217 15.17 -14.14 3.43
C PRO A 217 16.02 -15.19 2.74
N ASP A 218 17.28 -15.35 3.14
CA ASP A 218 18.17 -16.42 2.67
C ASP A 218 17.69 -17.81 3.14
N PHE A 219 16.38 -18.09 3.05
CA PHE A 219 15.74 -19.37 3.29
C PHE A 219 16.13 -20.33 2.18
N VAL A 220 17.39 -20.76 2.20
CA VAL A 220 17.89 -21.87 1.39
C VAL A 220 17.27 -23.21 1.86
N GLN A 221 16.52 -23.23 2.99
CA GLN A 221 16.04 -24.47 3.63
C GLN A 221 14.55 -24.46 4.06
N GLY A 222 13.71 -23.56 3.53
CA GLY A 222 12.28 -23.53 3.87
C GLY A 222 11.38 -24.31 2.90
N HIS A 223 10.15 -24.59 3.33
CA HIS A 223 9.08 -25.08 2.44
C HIS A 223 8.26 -23.90 1.92
N ALA A 224 8.00 -23.88 0.62
CA ALA A 224 7.01 -22.98 0.02
C ALA A 224 5.62 -23.59 0.21
N LEU A 225 4.68 -22.80 0.74
CA LEU A 225 3.30 -23.18 0.96
C LEU A 225 2.40 -22.18 0.23
N ASP A 226 1.48 -22.69 -0.59
CA ASP A 226 0.44 -21.87 -1.17
C ASP A 226 -0.62 -21.57 -0.14
N VAL A 227 -1.02 -20.30 -0.12
CA VAL A 227 -2.19 -19.82 0.58
C VAL A 227 -3.14 -19.34 -0.50
N PHE A 228 -4.25 -20.04 -0.70
CA PHE A 228 -5.13 -19.78 -1.82
C PHE A 228 -6.59 -19.73 -1.40
N ARG A 229 -7.37 -18.97 -2.15
CA ARG A 229 -8.80 -18.83 -1.95
C ARG A 229 -9.55 -19.92 -2.70
N GLU A 230 -10.45 -20.63 -2.02
CA GLU A 230 -11.19 -21.76 -2.60
C GLU A 230 -12.29 -21.33 -3.57
N HIS A 231 -12.77 -20.08 -3.44
CA HIS A 231 -13.88 -19.55 -4.21
C HIS A 231 -13.43 -18.47 -5.18
N TRP A 232 -14.23 -18.21 -6.21
CA TRP A 232 -13.95 -17.13 -7.16
C TRP A 232 -14.07 -15.74 -6.50
N PRO A 233 -13.17 -14.78 -6.77
CA PRO A 233 -11.98 -14.90 -7.64
C PRO A 233 -10.90 -15.79 -7.00
N GLN A 234 -10.27 -16.63 -7.82
CA GLN A 234 -9.14 -17.46 -7.41
C GLN A 234 -7.92 -16.56 -7.24
N ILE A 235 -7.48 -16.45 -5.99
CA ILE A 235 -6.31 -15.66 -5.61
C ILE A 235 -5.42 -16.59 -4.79
N SER A 236 -4.11 -16.53 -5.02
CA SER A 236 -3.13 -17.32 -4.32
C SER A 236 -1.89 -16.50 -4.02
N ALA A 237 -1.32 -16.69 -2.84
CA ALA A 237 -0.05 -16.13 -2.43
C ALA A 237 0.85 -17.26 -1.91
N ILE A 238 2.16 -17.08 -2.00
CA ILE A 238 3.12 -18.05 -1.47
C ILE A 238 3.69 -17.52 -0.15
N ILE A 239 3.73 -18.38 0.85
CA ILE A 239 4.50 -18.14 2.07
C ILE A 239 5.63 -19.15 2.21
N TYR A 240 6.69 -18.77 2.92
CA TYR A 240 7.80 -19.65 3.24
C TYR A 240 7.78 -19.97 4.72
N ILE A 241 7.80 -21.26 5.05
CA ILE A 241 7.84 -21.77 6.41
C ILE A 241 9.14 -22.52 6.66
N ASP A 242 9.65 -22.45 7.88
CA ASP A 242 10.81 -23.23 8.30
C ASP A 242 10.41 -24.66 8.72
N GLU A 243 11.41 -25.49 9.05
CA GLU A 243 11.21 -26.89 9.45
C GLU A 243 10.38 -27.00 10.74
N ALA A 244 10.57 -26.09 11.69
CA ALA A 244 9.83 -26.11 12.95
C ALA A 244 8.35 -25.77 12.75
N GLU A 245 8.05 -24.76 11.91
CA GLU A 245 6.69 -24.44 11.51
C GLU A 245 6.06 -25.60 10.72
N ALA A 246 6.82 -26.25 9.84
CA ALA A 246 6.34 -27.38 9.06
C ALA A 246 5.96 -28.59 9.94
N ASP A 247 6.78 -28.90 10.94
CA ASP A 247 6.52 -29.94 11.93
C ASP A 247 5.27 -29.63 12.77
N GLU A 248 5.11 -28.37 13.23
CA GLU A 248 3.92 -27.96 13.99
C GLU A 248 2.64 -28.07 13.14
N ILE A 249 2.69 -27.68 11.86
CA ILE A 249 1.57 -27.86 10.93
C ILE A 249 1.22 -29.34 10.77
N ALA A 250 2.24 -30.19 10.56
CA ALA A 250 2.03 -31.63 10.41
C ALA A 250 1.39 -32.24 11.67
N GLU A 251 1.88 -31.88 12.86
CA GLU A 251 1.31 -32.33 14.13
C GLU A 251 -0.15 -31.91 14.30
N ARG A 252 -0.46 -30.63 14.08
CA ARG A 252 -1.84 -30.08 14.19
C ARG A 252 -2.81 -30.73 13.21
N ALA A 253 -2.35 -31.05 12.01
CA ALA A 253 -3.15 -31.70 10.98
C ALA A 253 -3.23 -33.24 11.16
N GLY A 254 -2.53 -33.82 12.14
CA GLY A 254 -2.46 -35.27 12.34
C GLY A 254 -1.73 -36.00 11.19
N LEU A 255 -0.81 -35.31 10.53
CA LEU A 255 -0.03 -35.80 9.41
C LEU A 255 1.33 -36.32 9.87
N LYS A 256 1.88 -37.27 9.10
CA LYS A 256 3.25 -37.77 9.33
C LYS A 256 4.33 -36.82 8.85
N SER A 257 3.99 -35.97 7.88
CA SER A 257 4.90 -35.02 7.24
C SER A 257 4.07 -33.95 6.55
N ILE A 258 4.60 -32.73 6.46
CA ILE A 258 3.97 -31.65 5.70
C ILE A 258 3.76 -32.01 4.22
N LEU A 259 4.59 -32.89 3.65
CA LEU A 259 4.44 -33.38 2.27
C LEU A 259 3.09 -34.08 2.02
N SER A 260 2.39 -34.51 3.08
CA SER A 260 1.03 -35.04 2.99
C SER A 260 -0.03 -33.97 2.66
N LEU A 261 0.33 -32.68 2.66
CA LEU A 261 -0.52 -31.60 2.15
C LEU A 261 -0.59 -31.53 0.61
N LEU A 262 0.21 -32.34 -0.12
CA LEU A 262 0.17 -32.37 -1.58
C LEU A 262 -1.20 -32.82 -2.12
N GLY A 263 -1.76 -32.05 -3.05
CA GLY A 263 -2.95 -32.42 -3.82
C GLY A 263 -4.31 -32.10 -3.16
N HIS A 264 -4.33 -31.55 -1.94
CA HIS A 264 -5.56 -31.13 -1.27
C HIS A 264 -5.39 -29.77 -0.59
N GLY A 265 -6.45 -28.96 -0.60
CA GLY A 265 -6.52 -27.74 0.21
C GLY A 265 -6.86 -28.08 1.65
N TRP A 266 -6.19 -27.41 2.57
CA TRP A 266 -6.38 -27.56 4.01
C TRP A 266 -6.76 -26.23 4.63
N ASP A 267 -7.50 -26.26 5.72
CA ASP A 267 -7.96 -25.06 6.40
C ASP A 267 -6.76 -24.14 6.81
N LEU A 268 -6.82 -22.85 6.45
CA LEU A 268 -5.82 -21.85 6.81
C LEU A 268 -5.53 -21.79 8.33
N TYR A 269 -6.53 -22.10 9.15
CA TYR A 269 -6.44 -22.08 10.62
C TYR A 269 -5.62 -23.26 11.19
N LEU A 270 -5.18 -24.20 10.36
CA LEU A 270 -4.19 -25.22 10.74
C LEU A 270 -2.78 -24.64 10.89
N LEU A 271 -2.50 -23.48 10.29
CA LEU A 271 -1.25 -22.78 10.53
C LEU A 271 -1.09 -22.40 12.01
N PRO A 272 0.13 -22.48 12.57
CA PRO A 272 0.45 -21.86 13.84
C PRO A 272 0.00 -20.40 13.86
N LEU A 273 -0.52 -19.94 15.00
CA LEU A 273 -1.07 -18.59 15.10
C LEU A 273 -0.05 -17.53 14.65
N GLU A 274 1.21 -17.69 15.08
CA GLU A 274 2.30 -16.78 14.71
C GLU A 274 2.61 -16.84 13.21
N THR A 275 2.70 -18.02 12.61
CA THR A 275 2.91 -18.19 11.15
C THR A 275 1.79 -17.53 10.36
N ARG A 276 0.54 -17.68 10.80
CA ARG A 276 -0.60 -17.08 10.13
C ARG A 276 -0.59 -15.55 10.24
N LEU A 277 -0.38 -15.01 11.43
CA LEU A 277 -0.32 -13.56 11.66
C LEU A 277 0.87 -12.92 10.94
N ARG A 278 2.05 -13.55 11.01
CA ARG A 278 3.30 -12.98 10.50
C ARG A 278 3.52 -13.20 9.00
N LYS A 279 2.94 -14.24 8.41
CA LYS A 279 3.21 -14.63 7.01
C LYS A 279 1.95 -14.72 6.17
N ALA A 280 0.98 -15.56 6.57
CA ALA A 280 -0.18 -15.84 5.71
C ALA A 280 -1.09 -14.63 5.52
N ILE A 281 -1.53 -13.97 6.60
CA ILE A 281 -2.40 -12.78 6.51
C ILE A 281 -1.71 -11.65 5.74
N PRO A 282 -0.43 -11.31 6.01
CA PRO A 282 0.31 -10.35 5.21
C PRO A 282 0.39 -10.69 3.73
N ALA A 283 0.68 -11.95 3.38
CA ALA A 283 0.75 -12.41 2.00
C ALA A 283 -0.61 -12.30 1.29
N ILE A 284 -1.70 -12.71 1.96
CA ILE A 284 -3.07 -12.54 1.49
C ILE A 284 -3.36 -11.05 1.24
N VAL A 285 -3.13 -10.20 2.23
CA VAL A 285 -3.43 -8.76 2.13
C VAL A 285 -2.64 -8.09 1.01
N LEU A 286 -1.37 -8.45 0.84
CA LEU A 286 -0.53 -7.93 -0.25
C LEU A 286 -1.01 -8.39 -1.63
N GLU A 287 -1.40 -9.65 -1.77
CA GLU A 287 -1.90 -10.18 -3.03
C GLU A 287 -3.27 -9.59 -3.38
N VAL A 288 -4.17 -9.47 -2.40
CA VAL A 288 -5.47 -8.82 -2.57
C VAL A 288 -5.29 -7.35 -2.96
N ASN A 289 -4.37 -6.63 -2.31
CA ASN A 289 -4.03 -5.26 -2.68
C ASN A 289 -3.50 -5.18 -4.12
N TYR A 290 -2.68 -6.13 -4.54
CA TYR A 290 -2.15 -6.19 -5.92
C TYR A 290 -3.25 -6.44 -6.95
N GLN A 291 -4.22 -7.31 -6.63
CA GLN A 291 -5.36 -7.60 -7.52
C GLN A 291 -6.50 -6.58 -7.40
N ASN A 292 -6.44 -5.62 -6.45
CA ASN A 292 -7.56 -4.73 -6.14
C ASN A 292 -8.02 -3.90 -7.36
N GLU A 293 -7.12 -3.51 -8.26
CA GLU A 293 -7.47 -2.82 -9.51
C GLU A 293 -8.33 -3.68 -10.46
N ARG A 294 -8.36 -4.99 -10.25
CA ARG A 294 -9.14 -5.96 -11.05
C ARG A 294 -10.40 -6.45 -10.33
N LEU A 295 -10.52 -6.21 -9.03
CA LEU A 295 -11.71 -6.55 -8.26
C LEU A 295 -12.73 -5.44 -8.51
N ASP A 296 -13.85 -5.78 -9.13
CA ASP A 296 -14.73 -4.80 -9.80
C ASP A 296 -15.64 -4.06 -8.80
N LYS A 297 -15.52 -4.32 -7.48
CA LYS A 297 -16.32 -3.70 -6.40
C LYS A 297 -15.70 -3.87 -5.01
N GLU A 298 -15.98 -2.91 -4.12
CA GLU A 298 -15.74 -2.98 -2.67
C GLU A 298 -16.36 -4.25 -2.01
N LEU A 299 -17.55 -4.68 -2.46
CA LEU A 299 -18.18 -5.91 -1.97
C LEU A 299 -17.37 -7.18 -2.29
N GLU A 300 -16.59 -7.18 -3.38
CA GLU A 300 -15.70 -8.29 -3.71
C GLU A 300 -14.48 -8.31 -2.80
N LEU A 301 -13.95 -7.13 -2.46
CA LEU A 301 -12.83 -6.98 -1.53
C LEU A 301 -13.13 -7.62 -0.16
N LEU A 302 -14.28 -7.28 0.45
CA LEU A 302 -14.65 -7.84 1.76
C LEU A 302 -14.83 -9.37 1.72
N LYS A 303 -15.35 -9.90 0.61
CA LYS A 303 -15.51 -11.36 0.41
C LYS A 303 -14.19 -12.07 0.20
N VAL A 304 -13.25 -11.41 -0.47
CA VAL A 304 -11.91 -11.93 -0.73
C VAL A 304 -11.07 -11.91 0.54
N LEU A 305 -11.25 -10.90 1.40
CA LEU A 305 -10.57 -10.78 2.68
C LEU A 305 -11.13 -11.72 3.77
N ASN A 306 -12.23 -12.44 3.52
CA ASN A 306 -12.72 -13.45 4.46
C ASN A 306 -11.79 -14.66 4.53
N LEU A 307 -11.02 -14.75 5.61
CA LEU A 307 -10.02 -15.80 5.84
C LEU A 307 -10.61 -17.21 5.90
N ASP A 308 -11.89 -17.37 6.22
CA ASP A 308 -12.56 -18.68 6.24
C ASP A 308 -12.72 -19.28 4.82
N SER A 309 -12.49 -18.48 3.78
CA SER A 309 -12.49 -18.93 2.38
C SER A 309 -11.09 -19.24 1.84
N TRP A 310 -10.08 -19.16 2.69
CA TRP A 310 -8.69 -19.44 2.34
C TRP A 310 -8.24 -20.77 2.91
N SER A 311 -7.40 -21.43 2.12
CA SER A 311 -6.83 -22.73 2.40
C SER A 311 -5.33 -22.69 2.13
N ILE A 312 -4.61 -23.65 2.71
CA ILE A 312 -3.20 -23.90 2.47
C ILE A 312 -3.00 -25.19 1.69
N GLY A 313 -1.93 -25.25 0.91
CA GLY A 313 -1.54 -26.45 0.18
C GLY A 313 -0.07 -26.42 -0.21
N LEU A 314 0.49 -27.59 -0.50
CA LEU A 314 1.81 -27.67 -1.13
C LEU A 314 1.66 -27.68 -2.66
N HIS A 315 2.51 -26.89 -3.30
CA HIS A 315 2.55 -26.70 -4.74
C HIS A 315 3.06 -27.92 -5.50
#